data_AF-A0A3M1KZK0-F1
#
_entry.id   AF-A0A3M1KZK0-F1
#
_cell.length_a   1.000
_cell.length_b   1.000
_cell.length_c   1.000
_cell.angle_alpha   90.00
_cell.angle_beta   90.00
_cell.angle_gamma   90.00
#
_symmetry.space_group_name_H-M   'P 1'
#
loop_
_entity.id
_entity.type
_entity.pdbx_description
1 polymer ?
#
loop_
_entity_poly.entity_id
_entity_poly.type
_entity_poly.pdbx_seq_one_letter_code
_entity_poly.pdbx_strand_id
1 'polypeptide(L)'
;MTNTASTYTQPNWDFDWFNPQPQQDSQLLENFGFIPGLKELLLLRQVHALEHATVWILSENLHNSSSESQGDNQNLGGLSTDKGFYLYGNVQLNSLKFAVNQALNRLKAGDWHLAIHPRCGTNASVEMLLMGIFTIGNHLLFPKELISQLTGFGLATATAAYLAPDLGKSVQKYLTTSIPFNLSITEIKQTKDSFGRKAYFVGVKWN
;
A
#
# COMPACT_ATOMS: atom_id res chain seq x y z
N MET A 1 1.73 -22.59 -33.54
CA MET A 1 1.05 -22.22 -32.29
C MET A 1 1.95 -21.23 -31.58
N THR A 2 1.62 -19.94 -31.69
CA THR A 2 2.42 -18.82 -31.20
C THR A 2 2.08 -18.53 -29.75
N ASN A 3 3.06 -18.66 -28.86
CA ASN A 3 2.97 -18.25 -27.45
C ASN A 3 3.01 -16.71 -27.39
N THR A 4 1.88 -16.11 -27.11
CA THR A 4 1.78 -14.71 -26.68
C THR A 4 2.28 -14.62 -25.23
N ALA A 5 3.54 -14.24 -25.06
CA ALA A 5 4.04 -13.79 -23.78
C ALA A 5 3.38 -12.44 -23.45
N SER A 6 2.55 -12.42 -22.40
CA SER A 6 2.00 -11.21 -21.82
C SER A 6 3.15 -10.36 -21.27
N THR A 7 3.59 -9.37 -22.04
CA THR A 7 4.47 -8.31 -21.56
C THR A 7 3.73 -7.52 -20.49
N TYR A 8 4.10 -7.75 -19.22
CA TYR A 8 3.81 -6.81 -18.14
C TYR A 8 4.47 -5.47 -18.49
N THR A 9 3.69 -4.52 -19.00
CA THR A 9 4.11 -3.13 -19.11
C THR A 9 4.35 -2.60 -17.71
N GLN A 10 5.63 -2.46 -17.35
CA GLN A 10 6.05 -1.67 -16.20
C GLN A 10 5.51 -0.24 -16.38
N PRO A 11 4.90 0.37 -15.36
CA PRO A 11 4.56 1.78 -15.43
C PRO A 11 5.85 2.57 -15.68
N ASN A 12 5.86 3.37 -16.74
CA ASN A 12 7.04 4.12 -17.16
C ASN A 12 7.31 5.26 -16.17
N TRP A 13 8.36 5.13 -15.36
CA TRP A 13 8.78 6.11 -14.34
C TRP A 13 9.58 7.28 -14.91
N ASP A 14 9.93 7.24 -16.21
CA ASP A 14 10.81 8.24 -16.86
C ASP A 14 10.20 9.64 -16.99
N PHE A 15 8.92 9.81 -16.63
CA PHE A 15 8.18 11.09 -16.64
C PHE A 15 7.58 11.47 -15.27
N ASP A 16 8.15 10.99 -14.16
CA ASP A 16 7.70 11.45 -12.83
C ASP A 16 8.39 12.75 -12.42
N TRP A 17 7.65 13.86 -12.47
CA TRP A 17 8.00 15.12 -11.81
C TRP A 17 8.13 14.97 -10.26
N PHE A 18 7.77 13.80 -9.73
CA PHE A 18 7.66 13.48 -8.31
C PHE A 18 8.65 12.41 -7.86
N ASN A 19 9.91 12.51 -8.30
CA ASN A 19 10.97 11.65 -7.74
C ASN A 19 11.14 11.94 -6.24
N PRO A 20 10.95 10.94 -5.35
CA PRO A 20 11.15 11.08 -3.91
C PRO A 20 12.51 11.68 -3.57
N GLN A 21 12.51 12.80 -2.85
CA GLN A 21 13.72 13.45 -2.37
C GLN A 21 13.97 13.10 -0.88
N PRO A 22 15.20 12.74 -0.48
CA PRO A 22 15.48 12.31 0.89
C PRO A 22 15.07 13.29 1.98
N GLN A 23 15.21 14.59 1.74
CA GLN A 23 14.94 15.65 2.72
C GLN A 23 13.51 16.20 2.66
N GLN A 24 12.67 15.76 1.71
CA GLN A 24 11.35 16.36 1.47
C GLN A 24 10.47 16.41 2.72
N ASP A 25 10.29 15.27 3.39
CA ASP A 25 9.40 15.20 4.55
C ASP A 25 9.98 15.90 5.78
N SER A 26 11.32 15.94 5.92
CA SER A 26 11.99 16.69 6.98
C SER A 26 11.85 18.21 6.78
N GLN A 27 12.01 18.69 5.55
CA GLN A 27 11.77 20.10 5.21
C GLN A 27 10.30 20.51 5.43
N LEU A 28 9.35 19.62 5.13
CA LEU A 28 7.93 19.86 5.44
C LEU A 28 7.71 20.02 6.95
N LEU A 29 8.35 19.20 7.79
CA LEU A 29 8.26 19.33 9.24
C LEU A 29 8.97 20.57 9.78
N GLU A 30 10.10 20.98 9.21
CA GLU A 30 10.78 22.22 9.60
C GLU A 30 9.90 23.44 9.33
N ASN A 31 9.23 23.48 8.18
CA ASN A 31 8.42 24.62 7.78
C ASN A 31 7.00 24.62 8.38
N PHE A 32 6.39 23.43 8.54
CA PHE A 32 4.98 23.28 8.89
C PHE A 32 4.73 22.39 10.12
N GLY A 33 5.77 22.05 10.89
CA GLY A 33 5.67 21.17 12.06
C GLY A 33 4.78 21.69 13.19
N PHE A 34 4.32 22.94 13.12
CA PHE A 34 3.30 23.49 14.02
C PHE A 34 1.89 22.95 13.75
N ILE A 35 1.62 22.35 12.58
CA ILE A 35 0.32 21.77 12.24
C ILE A 35 0.13 20.47 13.02
N PRO A 36 -0.91 20.37 13.89
CA PRO A 36 -1.18 19.15 14.63
C PRO A 36 -1.41 17.96 13.70
N GLY A 37 -0.77 16.82 13.97
CA GLY A 37 -0.95 15.59 13.20
C GLY A 37 -0.07 15.48 11.94
N LEU A 38 0.66 16.53 11.55
CA LEU A 38 1.48 16.50 10.33
C LEU A 38 2.59 15.44 10.41
N LYS A 39 3.29 15.38 11.55
CA LYS A 39 4.36 14.41 11.77
C LYS A 39 3.85 12.99 11.75
N GLU A 40 2.71 12.75 12.39
CA GLU A 40 2.05 11.46 12.44
C GLU A 40 1.61 11.00 11.04
N LEU A 41 1.10 11.91 10.22
CA LEU A 41 0.74 11.65 8.82
C LEU A 41 1.98 11.29 7.97
N LEU A 42 3.08 12.05 8.09
CA LEU A 42 4.31 11.78 7.35
C LEU A 42 4.95 10.46 7.79
N LEU A 43 4.97 10.18 9.10
CA LEU A 43 5.38 8.89 9.65
C LEU A 43 4.54 7.75 9.06
N LEU A 44 3.21 7.87 9.11
CA LEU A 44 2.29 6.84 8.64
C LEU A 44 2.54 6.49 7.16
N ARG A 45 2.75 7.50 6.31
CA ARG A 45 3.06 7.29 4.88
C ARG A 45 4.36 6.53 4.68
N GLN A 46 5.41 6.87 5.43
CA GLN A 46 6.70 6.18 5.35
C GLN A 46 6.63 4.74 5.90
N VAL A 47 5.90 4.54 7.00
CA VAL A 47 5.64 3.22 7.56
C VAL A 47 4.88 2.35 6.57
N HIS A 48 3.87 2.90 5.90
CA HIS A 48 3.05 2.19 4.92
C HIS A 48 3.88 1.70 3.72
N ALA A 49 4.79 2.52 3.20
CA ALA A 49 5.73 2.07 2.18
C ALA A 49 6.63 0.92 2.66
N LEU A 50 7.14 1.01 3.90
CA LEU A 50 7.99 -0.02 4.49
C LEU A 50 7.22 -1.33 4.72
N GLU A 51 5.95 -1.26 5.12
CA GLU A 51 5.06 -2.42 5.24
C GLU A 51 4.90 -3.11 3.88
N HIS A 52 4.52 -2.37 2.83
CA HIS A 52 4.38 -2.90 1.47
C HIS A 52 5.66 -3.59 0.98
N ALA A 53 6.80 -2.92 1.13
CA ALA A 53 8.08 -3.49 0.71
C ALA A 53 8.45 -4.74 1.53
N THR A 54 8.15 -4.76 2.84
CA THR A 54 8.38 -5.94 3.67
C THR A 54 7.55 -7.13 3.18
N VAL A 55 6.27 -6.89 2.84
CA VAL A 55 5.40 -7.94 2.29
C VAL A 55 5.95 -8.45 0.96
N TRP A 56 6.37 -7.57 0.04
CA TRP A 56 7.01 -7.96 -1.22
C TRP A 56 8.22 -8.88 -0.99
N ILE A 57 9.14 -8.50 -0.11
CA ILE A 57 10.34 -9.29 0.18
C ILE A 57 10.01 -10.65 0.79
N LEU A 58 9.04 -10.71 1.72
CA LEU A 58 8.59 -11.98 2.29
C LEU A 58 7.99 -12.88 1.21
N SER A 59 7.27 -12.29 0.26
CA SER A 59 6.70 -12.99 -0.88
C SER A 59 7.79 -13.62 -1.74
N GLU A 60 8.76 -12.82 -2.18
CA GLU A 60 9.89 -13.25 -3.01
C GLU A 60 10.63 -14.45 -2.38
N ASN A 61 10.88 -14.40 -1.07
CA ASN A 61 11.57 -15.46 -0.35
C ASN A 61 10.76 -16.77 -0.26
N LEU A 62 9.43 -16.68 -0.16
CA LEU A 62 8.55 -17.85 -0.17
C LEU A 62 8.57 -18.53 -1.55
N HIS A 63 8.49 -17.75 -2.63
CA HIS A 63 8.58 -18.25 -4.00
C HIS A 63 9.89 -18.99 -4.30
N ASN A 64 11.00 -18.52 -3.75
CA ASN A 64 12.32 -19.12 -3.97
C ASN A 64 12.55 -20.42 -3.17
N SER A 65 11.71 -20.71 -2.16
CA SER A 65 11.91 -21.82 -1.22
C SER A 65 11.04 -23.05 -1.49
N SER A 66 10.09 -22.99 -2.42
CA SER A 66 9.13 -24.07 -2.71
C SER A 66 8.98 -24.31 -4.21
N SER A 67 9.26 -25.54 -4.68
CA SER A 67 8.96 -26.01 -6.04
C SER A 67 7.46 -26.31 -6.28
N GLU A 68 6.58 -25.95 -5.34
CA GLU A 68 5.13 -26.04 -5.52
C GLU A 68 4.57 -24.69 -5.97
N SER A 69 3.90 -24.77 -7.12
CA SER A 69 3.03 -23.79 -7.77
C SER A 69 2.52 -22.63 -6.92
N GLN A 70 2.83 -21.41 -7.39
CA GLN A 70 1.93 -20.26 -7.31
C GLN A 70 1.59 -19.74 -5.89
N GLY A 71 2.60 -19.23 -5.19
CA GLY A 71 2.67 -17.78 -4.99
C GLY A 71 1.50 -17.04 -4.35
N ASP A 72 0.80 -17.65 -3.42
CA ASP A 72 -0.30 -16.97 -2.74
C ASP A 72 0.16 -16.35 -1.42
N ASN A 73 0.51 -15.08 -1.49
CA ASN A 73 0.59 -14.16 -0.34
C ASN A 73 -0.77 -13.95 0.37
N GLN A 74 -1.77 -14.80 0.11
CA GLN A 74 -3.13 -14.70 0.63
C GLN A 74 -3.17 -14.62 2.15
N ASN A 75 -2.14 -15.13 2.83
CA ASN A 75 -2.08 -15.18 4.29
C ASN A 75 -1.28 -14.05 4.96
N LEU A 76 -0.65 -13.15 4.19
CA LEU A 76 0.04 -11.98 4.75
C LEU A 76 -0.85 -10.75 4.67
N GLY A 77 -1.12 -10.14 5.83
CA GLY A 77 -1.82 -8.87 5.96
C GLY A 77 -1.03 -7.90 6.81
N GLY A 78 -1.12 -6.61 6.52
CA GLY A 78 -0.45 -5.57 7.28
C GLY A 78 -1.40 -4.49 7.79
N LEU A 79 -0.97 -3.78 8.82
CA LEU A 79 -1.66 -2.62 9.36
C LEU A 79 -0.64 -1.59 9.84
N SER A 80 -0.50 -0.52 9.07
CA SER A 80 0.40 0.59 9.38
C SER A 80 -0.19 1.59 10.39
N THR A 81 0.70 2.15 11.22
CA THR A 81 0.44 3.18 12.22
C THR A 81 1.58 4.22 12.18
N ASP A 82 1.42 5.34 12.88
CA ASP A 82 2.46 6.36 13.06
C ASP A 82 3.67 5.87 13.89
N LYS A 83 3.56 4.72 14.57
CA LYS A 83 4.61 4.14 15.43
C LYS A 83 5.33 2.95 14.78
N GLY A 84 4.85 2.47 13.63
CA GLY A 84 5.26 1.19 13.07
C GLY A 84 4.10 0.46 12.42
N PHE A 85 4.30 -0.80 12.04
CA PHE A 85 3.23 -1.61 11.44
C PHE A 85 3.11 -2.97 12.11
N TYR A 86 1.89 -3.50 12.06
CA TYR A 86 1.60 -4.88 12.39
C TYR A 86 1.65 -5.73 11.13
N LEU A 87 2.22 -6.93 11.26
CA LEU A 87 2.19 -7.94 10.22
C LEU A 87 1.48 -9.19 10.77
N TYR A 88 0.49 -9.65 10.02
CA TYR A 88 -0.28 -10.85 10.30
C TYR A 88 0.06 -11.91 9.27
N GLY A 89 0.16 -13.16 9.72
CA GLY A 89 0.44 -14.31 8.86
C GLY A 89 1.47 -15.27 9.46
N ASN A 90 1.63 -16.42 8.81
CA ASN A 90 2.59 -17.44 9.24
C ASN A 90 3.99 -17.13 8.69
N VAL A 91 4.75 -16.34 9.45
CA VAL A 91 6.12 -15.94 9.09
C VAL A 91 7.04 -16.26 10.25
N GLN A 92 8.26 -16.74 9.96
CA GLN A 92 9.30 -16.90 10.98
C GLN A 92 9.88 -15.53 11.35
N LEU A 93 10.09 -15.27 12.65
CA LEU A 93 10.61 -13.98 13.14
C LEU A 93 11.95 -13.59 12.49
N ASN A 94 12.83 -14.55 12.23
CA ASN A 94 14.12 -14.29 11.58
C ASN A 94 13.95 -13.84 10.12
N SER A 95 13.06 -14.50 9.36
CA SER A 95 12.70 -14.10 8.00
C SER A 95 12.07 -12.70 7.98
N LEU A 96 11.23 -12.38 8.96
CA LEU A 96 10.67 -11.04 9.11
C LEU A 96 11.76 -9.99 9.36
N LYS A 97 12.67 -10.24 10.31
CA LYS A 97 13.78 -9.33 10.61
C LYS A 97 14.64 -9.07 9.37
N PHE A 98 14.94 -10.11 8.61
CA PHE A 98 15.65 -9.99 7.34
C PHE A 98 14.85 -9.13 6.35
N ALA A 99 13.57 -9.44 6.14
CA ALA A 99 12.73 -8.77 5.16
C ALA A 99 12.54 -7.28 5.45
N VAL A 100 12.32 -6.89 6.71
CA VAL A 100 12.15 -5.47 7.09
C VAL A 100 13.42 -4.67 6.80
N ASN A 101 14.59 -5.21 7.15
CA ASN A 101 15.87 -4.53 6.90
C ASN A 101 16.16 -4.46 5.40
N GLN A 102 15.91 -5.52 4.65
CA GLN A 102 16.08 -5.53 3.21
C GLN A 102 15.13 -4.57 2.51
N ALA A 103 13.86 -4.52 2.93
CA ALA A 103 12.84 -3.61 2.43
C ALA A 103 13.25 -2.14 2.65
N LEU A 104 13.68 -1.78 3.86
CA LEU A 104 14.15 -0.43 4.16
C LEU A 104 15.35 -0.04 3.28
N ASN A 105 16.32 -0.94 3.13
CA ASN A 105 17.51 -0.70 2.32
C ASN A 105 17.16 -0.55 0.83
N ARG A 106 16.33 -1.43 0.26
CA ARG A 106 15.91 -1.39 -1.15
C ARG A 106 15.11 -0.12 -1.45
N LEU A 107 14.19 0.27 -0.59
CA LEU A 107 13.44 1.52 -0.74
C LEU A 107 14.36 2.76 -0.73
N LYS A 108 15.32 2.82 0.20
CA LYS A 108 16.31 3.91 0.26
C LYS A 108 17.27 3.89 -0.94
N ALA A 109 17.51 2.72 -1.54
CA ALA A 109 18.38 2.54 -2.70
C ALA A 109 17.69 2.83 -4.05
N GLY A 110 16.38 3.06 -4.08
CA GLY A 110 15.66 3.44 -5.31
C GLY A 110 14.62 2.44 -5.80
N ASP A 111 14.41 1.30 -5.12
CA ASP A 111 13.36 0.33 -5.47
C ASP A 111 11.97 0.81 -5.02
N TRP A 112 11.58 2.02 -5.44
CA TRP A 112 10.37 2.70 -4.98
C TRP A 112 9.07 2.01 -5.38
N HIS A 113 9.09 1.16 -6.41
CA HIS A 113 7.95 0.33 -6.79
C HIS A 113 7.48 -0.58 -5.64
N LEU A 114 8.39 -0.95 -4.71
CA LEU A 114 8.07 -1.75 -3.53
C LEU A 114 7.14 -1.01 -2.54
N ALA A 115 7.04 0.32 -2.64
CA ALA A 115 6.14 1.11 -1.81
C ALA A 115 4.67 0.94 -2.21
N ILE A 116 4.36 0.34 -3.37
CA ILE A 116 3.00 0.16 -3.88
C ILE A 116 2.67 -1.34 -3.88
N HIS A 117 1.50 -1.71 -3.37
CA HIS A 117 1.08 -3.11 -3.30
C HIS A 117 -0.32 -3.33 -3.89
N PRO A 118 -0.54 -4.37 -4.72
CA PRO A 118 -1.82 -4.58 -5.42
C PRO A 118 -2.99 -4.90 -4.48
N ARG A 119 -2.72 -5.44 -3.29
CA ARG A 119 -3.73 -5.81 -2.29
C ARG A 119 -3.80 -4.83 -1.11
N CYS A 120 -3.34 -3.59 -1.30
CA CYS A 120 -3.47 -2.55 -0.28
C CYS A 120 -4.96 -2.20 -0.07
N GLY A 121 -5.38 -2.02 1.19
CA GLY A 121 -6.74 -1.60 1.53
C GLY A 121 -7.15 -0.27 0.89
N THR A 122 -6.19 0.61 0.58
CA THR A 122 -6.40 1.85 -0.17
C THR A 122 -7.11 1.61 -1.51
N ASN A 123 -6.83 0.50 -2.21
CA ASN A 123 -7.48 0.19 -3.48
C ASN A 123 -8.99 -0.03 -3.30
N ALA A 124 -9.39 -0.80 -2.28
CA ALA A 124 -10.79 -1.02 -1.95
C ALA A 124 -11.48 0.29 -1.52
N SER A 125 -10.79 1.13 -0.74
CA SER A 125 -11.32 2.44 -0.35
C SER A 125 -11.55 3.36 -1.55
N VAL A 126 -10.62 3.38 -2.52
CA VAL A 126 -10.77 4.15 -3.77
C VAL A 126 -11.96 3.63 -4.59
N GLU A 127 -12.10 2.30 -4.72
CA GLU A 127 -13.23 1.69 -5.42
C GLU A 127 -14.57 2.08 -4.80
N MET A 128 -14.70 1.96 -3.48
CA MET A 128 -15.92 2.33 -2.76
C MET A 128 -16.25 3.82 -2.92
N LEU A 129 -15.23 4.69 -2.89
CA LEU A 129 -15.41 6.12 -3.10
C LEU A 129 -15.91 6.43 -4.53
N LEU A 130 -15.29 5.83 -5.55
CA LEU A 130 -15.70 5.97 -6.95
C LEU A 130 -17.12 5.46 -7.17
N MET A 131 -17.43 4.28 -6.63
CA MET A 131 -18.78 3.72 -6.68
C MET A 131 -19.80 4.68 -6.05
N GLY A 132 -19.49 5.26 -4.89
CA GLY A 132 -20.32 6.25 -4.23
C GLY A 132 -20.54 7.50 -5.08
N ILE A 133 -19.47 8.08 -5.62
CA ILE A 133 -19.53 9.26 -6.50
C ILE A 133 -20.40 8.98 -7.73
N PHE A 134 -20.18 7.85 -8.41
CA PHE A 134 -20.96 7.51 -9.61
C PHE A 134 -22.40 7.16 -9.29
N THR A 135 -22.67 6.51 -8.15
CA THR A 135 -24.05 6.22 -7.71
C THR A 135 -24.81 7.50 -7.39
N ILE A 136 -24.17 8.45 -6.68
CA ILE A 136 -24.74 9.77 -6.38
C ILE A 136 -24.95 10.54 -7.68
N GLY A 137 -23.95 10.58 -8.57
CA GLY A 137 -24.07 11.21 -9.88
C GLY A 137 -25.22 10.61 -10.70
N ASN A 138 -25.36 9.28 -10.69
CA ASN A 138 -26.48 8.61 -11.34
C ASN A 138 -27.83 9.06 -10.77
N HIS A 139 -27.94 9.12 -9.44
CA HIS A 139 -29.16 9.54 -8.77
C HIS A 139 -29.54 11.00 -9.07
N LEU A 140 -28.55 11.88 -9.21
CA LEU A 140 -28.77 13.31 -9.47
C LEU A 140 -29.09 13.61 -10.95
N LEU A 141 -28.53 12.84 -11.88
CA LEU A 141 -28.59 13.14 -13.32
C LEU A 141 -29.68 12.35 -14.08
N PHE A 142 -30.14 11.21 -13.56
CA PHE A 142 -31.05 10.31 -14.28
C PHE A 142 -32.42 10.15 -13.59
N PRO A 143 -33.45 9.64 -14.31
CA PRO A 143 -34.79 9.42 -13.77
C PRO A 143 -34.80 8.57 -12.50
N LYS A 144 -35.70 8.89 -11.56
CA LYS A 144 -35.81 8.24 -10.24
C LYS A 144 -36.59 6.91 -10.25
N GLU A 145 -36.92 6.41 -11.44
CA GLU A 145 -37.61 5.13 -11.60
C GLU A 145 -36.69 3.96 -11.26
N LEU A 146 -37.25 2.90 -10.65
CA LEU A 146 -36.49 1.79 -10.09
C LEU A 146 -35.54 1.13 -11.10
N ILE A 147 -36.01 0.86 -12.31
CA ILE A 147 -35.20 0.19 -13.35
C ILE A 147 -34.01 1.07 -13.75
N SER A 148 -34.24 2.37 -14.00
CA SER A 148 -33.18 3.31 -14.35
C SER A 148 -32.13 3.42 -13.25
N GLN A 149 -32.55 3.43 -11.98
CA GLN A 149 -31.65 3.51 -10.84
C GLN A 149 -30.84 2.22 -10.65
N LEU A 150 -31.45 1.05 -10.84
CA LEU A 150 -30.75 -0.25 -10.77
C LEU A 150 -29.73 -0.42 -11.90
N THR A 151 -30.10 -0.08 -13.13
CA THR A 151 -29.16 -0.11 -14.27
C THR A 151 -28.03 0.89 -14.07
N GLY A 152 -28.36 2.10 -13.61
CA GLY A 152 -27.38 3.13 -13.30
C GLY A 152 -26.42 2.75 -12.18
N PHE A 153 -26.90 2.09 -11.12
CA PHE A 153 -26.06 1.53 -10.07
C PHE A 153 -25.12 0.45 -10.61
N GLY A 154 -25.64 -0.50 -11.40
CA GLY A 154 -24.80 -1.53 -12.03
C GLY A 154 -23.69 -0.93 -12.91
N LEU A 155 -23.99 0.11 -13.69
CA LEU A 155 -23.01 0.83 -14.50
C LEU A 155 -22.00 1.59 -13.63
N ALA A 156 -22.46 2.24 -12.55
CA ALA A 156 -21.61 2.93 -11.59
C ALA A 156 -20.60 1.97 -10.95
N THR A 157 -21.05 0.81 -10.49
CA THR A 157 -20.19 -0.24 -9.93
C THR A 157 -19.18 -0.75 -10.97
N ALA A 158 -19.63 -1.06 -12.19
CA ALA A 158 -18.73 -1.54 -13.25
C ALA A 158 -17.66 -0.49 -13.62
N THR A 159 -18.05 0.78 -13.71
CA THR A 159 -17.13 1.89 -14.01
C THR A 159 -16.14 2.10 -12.87
N ALA A 160 -16.60 2.05 -11.61
CA ALA A 160 -15.72 2.14 -10.45
C ALA A 160 -14.70 1.01 -10.41
N ALA A 161 -15.14 -0.25 -10.58
CA ALA A 161 -14.27 -1.42 -10.59
C ALA A 161 -13.25 -1.39 -11.73
N TYR A 162 -13.60 -0.81 -12.88
CA TYR A 162 -12.66 -0.62 -14.00
C TYR A 162 -11.57 0.41 -13.69
N LEU A 163 -11.92 1.54 -13.05
CA LEU A 163 -10.99 2.63 -12.78
C LEU A 163 -10.17 2.45 -11.49
N ALA A 164 -10.72 1.73 -10.50
CA ALA A 164 -10.13 1.61 -9.17
C ALA A 164 -8.71 1.03 -9.12
N PRO A 165 -8.32 0.03 -9.93
CA PRO A 165 -6.97 -0.54 -9.83
C PRO A 165 -5.85 0.48 -10.11
N ASP A 166 -6.00 1.32 -11.13
CA ASP A 166 -4.97 2.29 -11.52
C ASP A 166 -5.02 3.56 -10.69
N LEU A 167 -6.24 4.02 -10.36
CA LEU A 167 -6.42 5.15 -9.44
C LEU A 167 -5.97 4.79 -8.02
N GLY A 168 -6.23 3.57 -7.56
CA GLY A 168 -5.79 3.06 -6.26
C GLY A 168 -4.27 3.04 -6.14
N LYS A 169 -3.55 2.54 -7.16
CA LYS A 169 -2.07 2.61 -7.21
C LYS A 169 -1.56 4.06 -7.20
N SER A 170 -2.23 4.96 -7.91
CA SER A 170 -1.86 6.38 -7.94
C SER A 170 -2.06 7.03 -6.57
N VAL A 171 -3.18 6.76 -5.90
CA VAL A 171 -3.45 7.22 -4.53
C VAL A 171 -2.44 6.62 -3.55
N GLN A 172 -2.06 5.35 -3.71
CA GLN A 172 -0.98 4.77 -2.92
C GLN A 172 0.32 5.56 -3.09
N LYS A 173 0.77 5.73 -4.33
CA LYS A 173 2.02 6.40 -4.67
C LYS A 173 2.09 7.83 -4.16
N TYR A 174 1.04 8.63 -4.37
CA TYR A 174 1.10 10.07 -4.13
C TYR A 174 0.52 10.51 -2.79
N LEU A 175 -0.38 9.73 -2.19
CA LEU A 175 -1.11 10.13 -0.99
C LEU A 175 -0.81 9.26 0.23
N THR A 176 -0.88 7.93 0.09
CA THR A 176 -0.85 7.06 1.28
C THR A 176 0.52 6.47 1.58
N THR A 177 1.51 6.63 0.69
CA THR A 177 2.87 6.15 0.89
C THR A 177 3.91 7.26 0.67
N SER A 178 5.09 7.10 1.26
CA SER A 178 6.27 7.95 1.06
C SER A 178 7.52 7.09 1.29
N ILE A 179 8.63 7.39 0.63
CA ILE A 179 9.86 6.61 0.80
C ILE A 179 10.42 6.85 2.21
N PRO A 180 10.75 5.80 2.99
CA PRO A 180 11.11 5.91 4.40
C PRO A 180 12.55 6.41 4.63
N PHE A 181 12.91 7.55 4.06
CA PHE A 181 14.23 8.17 4.22
C PHE A 181 14.50 8.53 5.68
N ASN A 182 13.46 8.93 6.41
CA ASN A 182 13.55 9.45 7.77
C ASN A 182 13.18 8.40 8.84
N LEU A 183 13.07 7.11 8.47
CA LEU A 183 12.78 6.05 9.42
C LEU A 183 14.03 5.28 9.84
N SER A 184 14.04 4.90 11.12
CA SER A 184 14.89 3.84 11.67
C SER A 184 14.03 2.81 12.41
N ILE A 185 14.38 1.54 12.26
CA ILE A 185 13.71 0.42 12.93
C ILE A 185 14.15 0.41 14.40
N THR A 186 13.20 0.35 15.32
CA THR A 186 13.49 0.34 16.77
C THR A 186 13.35 -1.06 17.36
N GLU A 187 12.32 -1.80 16.94
CA GLU A 187 12.06 -3.14 17.44
C GLU A 187 11.32 -3.99 16.40
N ILE A 188 11.52 -5.31 16.48
CA ILE A 188 10.72 -6.30 15.75
C ILE A 188 10.38 -7.40 16.74
N LYS A 189 9.12 -7.46 17.16
CA LYS A 189 8.68 -8.40 18.20
C LYS A 189 7.38 -9.10 17.83
N GLN A 190 7.19 -10.28 18.36
CA GLN A 190 5.90 -10.95 18.31
C GLN A 190 4.94 -10.27 19.28
N THR A 191 3.69 -10.13 18.87
CA THR A 191 2.62 -9.53 19.66
C THR A 191 1.29 -10.25 19.43
N LYS A 192 0.25 -9.80 20.11
CA LYS A 192 -1.14 -10.14 19.82
C LYS A 192 -1.92 -8.84 19.64
N ASP A 193 -2.85 -8.84 18.71
CA ASP A 193 -3.79 -7.72 18.60
C ASP A 193 -4.85 -7.77 19.70
N SER A 194 -5.75 -6.78 19.73
CA SER A 194 -6.84 -6.69 20.72
C SER A 194 -7.82 -7.88 20.66
N PHE A 195 -7.84 -8.64 19.55
CA PHE A 195 -8.65 -9.84 19.37
C PHE A 195 -7.87 -11.13 19.70
N GLY A 196 -6.64 -11.02 20.21
CA GLY A 196 -5.80 -12.14 20.59
C GLY A 196 -5.12 -12.85 19.40
N ARG A 197 -5.26 -12.33 18.18
CA ARG A 197 -4.63 -12.90 16.98
C ARG A 197 -3.13 -12.66 17.03
N LYS A 198 -2.34 -13.69 16.71
CA LYS A 198 -0.88 -13.58 16.64
C LYS A 198 -0.50 -12.60 15.52
N ALA A 199 0.39 -11.67 15.85
CA ALA A 199 0.95 -10.72 14.91
C ALA A 199 2.43 -10.47 15.24
N TYR A 200 3.10 -9.76 14.36
CA TYR A 200 4.38 -9.14 14.65
C TYR A 200 4.21 -7.63 14.61
N PHE A 201 4.88 -6.93 15.52
CA PHE A 201 4.97 -5.47 15.50
C PHE A 201 6.39 -5.07 15.12
N VAL A 202 6.49 -4.24 14.09
CA VAL A 202 7.71 -3.59 13.64
C VAL A 202 7.63 -2.13 14.06
N GLY A 203 8.32 -1.79 15.14
CA GLY A 203 8.40 -0.44 15.66
C GLY A 203 9.39 0.40 14.87
N VAL A 204 9.05 1.66 14.64
CA VAL A 204 9.94 2.62 14.00
C VAL A 204 10.03 3.91 14.82
N LYS A 205 11.03 4.73 14.52
CA LYS A 205 11.10 6.12 14.96
C LYS A 205 11.56 7.00 13.79
N TRP A 206 11.15 8.26 13.84
CA TRP A 206 11.74 9.31 13.03
C TRP A 206 13.21 9.49 13.41
N ASN A 207 14.10 9.52 12.42
CA ASN A 207 15.53 9.71 12.56
C ASN A 207 15.96 11.11 12.09
#